data_AF-A0AA44ZRS4-F1
#
_entry.id   AF-A0AA44ZRS4-F1
#
_cell.length_a   1.000
_cell.length_b   1.000
_cell.length_c   1.000
_cell.angle_alpha   90.00
_cell.angle_beta   90.00
_cell.angle_gamma   90.00
#
_symmetry.space_group_name_H-M   'P 1'
#
loop_
_entity.id
_entity.type
_entity.pdbx_description
1 polymer ?
#
loop_
_entity_poly.entity_id
_entity_poly.type
_entity_poly.pdbx_seq_one_letter_code
_entity_poly.pdbx_strand_id
1 'polypeptide(L)'
;MHVDDLTTPALLVDAAALEANLADMAALLPGPRLRPHVKAHKTTELARRQAAHGHTGFTCATVREVEGMAAAGLGADLLLANEVLDARRLGAVVGSGARVTVAIDSEQTLRAAVDGGVREVLIDVNVGLPRCGIAPARAGALADAARAAGLVVRGVMGYEGHLQMLDDAAERARLTTECTDRLLAAHADVGGEVVSGGGTGTHAMNTACTEIQAGSYALMDTAYTAAGLPFRQALTVLSTVVSTTAPDGDMPGWAVADAGLKAFGMDHGNPTVPGGNVWFCSDEHLVFAADAPPRTGDRVRVVPAHVDPTVALHERMHLVDGDEVLETWAVDLRGW
;
A
#
# COMPACT_ATOMS: atom_id res chain seq x y z
N MET A 1 -15.53 -23.44 4.04
CA MET A 1 -14.49 -24.09 3.22
C MET A 1 -13.23 -24.11 4.08
N HIS A 2 -12.48 -25.21 4.12
CA HIS A 2 -11.25 -25.24 4.89
C HIS A 2 -10.10 -24.65 4.06
N VAL A 3 -9.08 -24.06 4.68
CA VAL A 3 -7.90 -23.56 3.94
C VAL A 3 -7.19 -24.67 3.17
N ASP A 4 -7.31 -25.92 3.62
CA ASP A 4 -6.77 -27.08 2.91
C ASP A 4 -7.46 -27.39 1.58
N ASP A 5 -8.68 -26.88 1.37
CA ASP A 5 -9.40 -27.00 0.10
C ASP A 5 -8.90 -26.00 -0.96
N LEU A 6 -8.08 -25.02 -0.55
CA LEU A 6 -7.54 -24.01 -1.45
C LEU A 6 -6.41 -24.59 -2.31
N THR A 7 -6.37 -24.13 -3.57
CA THR A 7 -5.22 -24.36 -4.45
C THR A 7 -4.09 -23.45 -4.01
N THR A 8 -2.92 -24.02 -3.70
CA THR A 8 -1.73 -23.26 -3.35
C THR A 8 -0.91 -22.89 -4.58
N PRO A 9 -0.15 -21.77 -4.53
CA PRO A 9 -0.09 -20.81 -3.43
C PRO A 9 -1.36 -19.93 -3.33
N ALA A 10 -1.82 -19.64 -2.10
CA ALA A 10 -3.05 -18.87 -1.87
C ALA A 10 -2.84 -17.73 -0.85
N LEU A 11 -3.31 -16.53 -1.18
CA LEU A 11 -3.23 -15.36 -0.32
C LEU A 11 -4.32 -15.40 0.76
N LEU A 12 -3.91 -15.45 2.03
CA LEU A 12 -4.79 -15.48 3.20
C LEU A 12 -4.69 -14.19 4.00
N VAL A 13 -5.82 -13.75 4.55
CA VAL A 13 -5.90 -12.63 5.50
C VAL A 13 -6.63 -13.08 6.75
N ASP A 14 -5.97 -12.96 7.90
CA ASP A 14 -6.56 -13.23 9.20
C ASP A 14 -7.61 -12.16 9.54
N ALA A 15 -8.84 -12.59 9.77
CA ALA A 15 -9.98 -11.71 9.96
C ALA A 15 -9.88 -10.86 11.23
N ALA A 16 -9.43 -11.46 12.34
CA ALA A 16 -9.31 -10.77 13.62
C ALA A 16 -8.17 -9.75 13.60
N ALA A 17 -7.04 -10.09 12.99
CA ALA A 17 -5.91 -9.19 12.82
C ALA A 17 -6.27 -8.01 11.90
N LEU A 18 -6.92 -8.26 10.76
CA LEU A 18 -7.39 -7.21 9.85
C LEU A 18 -8.34 -6.26 10.57
N GLU A 19 -9.40 -6.78 11.20
CA GLU A 19 -10.39 -5.96 11.90
C GLU A 19 -9.76 -5.09 12.99
N ALA A 20 -8.86 -5.68 13.79
CA ALA A 20 -8.17 -4.92 14.83
C ALA A 20 -7.27 -3.82 14.24
N ASN A 21 -6.56 -4.08 13.14
CA ASN A 21 -5.74 -3.07 12.46
C ASN A 21 -6.59 -1.92 11.90
N LEU A 22 -7.75 -2.23 11.31
CA LEU A 22 -8.67 -1.23 10.79
C LEU A 22 -9.25 -0.37 11.92
N ALA A 23 -9.70 -0.99 13.01
CA ALA A 23 -10.21 -0.29 14.18
C ALA A 23 -9.14 0.58 14.85
N ASP A 24 -7.94 0.06 15.07
CA ASP A 24 -6.83 0.77 15.71
C ASP A 24 -6.43 2.02 14.88
N MET A 25 -6.29 1.88 13.56
CA MET A 25 -5.96 3.02 12.70
C MET A 25 -7.11 4.04 12.62
N ALA A 26 -8.36 3.60 12.55
CA ALA A 26 -9.52 4.50 12.52
C ALA A 26 -9.66 5.28 13.83
N ALA A 27 -9.32 4.68 14.96
CA ALA A 27 -9.28 5.37 16.25
C ALA A 27 -8.16 6.41 16.33
N LEU A 28 -6.99 6.11 15.76
CA LEU A 28 -5.84 7.03 15.71
C LEU A 28 -6.07 8.20 14.75
N LEU A 29 -6.66 7.94 13.58
CA LEU A 29 -6.84 8.91 12.50
C LEU A 29 -8.27 8.88 11.95
N PRO A 30 -9.26 9.40 12.70
CA PRO A 30 -10.67 9.24 12.36
C PRO A 30 -11.10 10.02 11.12
N GLY A 31 -12.04 9.43 10.38
CA GLY A 31 -12.69 10.07 9.24
C GLY A 31 -11.67 10.54 8.18
N PRO A 32 -11.67 11.83 7.81
CA PRO A 32 -10.78 12.35 6.76
C PRO A 32 -9.32 12.50 7.19
N ARG A 33 -8.97 12.27 8.48
CA ARG A 33 -7.56 12.26 8.92
C ARG A 33 -6.75 11.13 8.29
N LEU A 34 -7.42 10.09 7.81
CA LEU A 34 -6.83 9.02 7.02
C LEU A 34 -7.54 8.95 5.66
N ARG A 35 -6.76 8.91 4.59
CA ARG A 35 -7.20 8.61 3.23
C ARG A 35 -6.52 7.31 2.78
N PRO A 36 -7.07 6.12 3.16
CA PRO A 36 -6.36 4.86 3.04
C PRO A 36 -5.89 4.58 1.63
N HIS A 37 -4.69 4.03 1.50
CA HIS A 37 -4.09 3.80 0.20
C HIS A 37 -4.37 2.40 -0.32
N VAL A 38 -5.20 2.32 -1.37
CA VAL A 38 -5.71 1.05 -1.89
C VAL A 38 -4.68 0.23 -2.66
N LYS A 39 -3.53 0.83 -3.04
CA LYS A 39 -2.47 0.11 -3.76
C LYS A 39 -1.93 -1.09 -2.98
N ALA A 40 -2.04 -1.05 -1.65
CA ALA A 40 -1.54 -2.10 -0.76
C ALA A 40 -2.34 -3.40 -0.92
N HIS A 41 -3.65 -3.30 -1.10
CA HIS A 41 -4.53 -4.48 -1.13
C HIS A 41 -5.27 -4.68 -2.46
N LYS A 42 -5.41 -3.63 -3.29
CA LYS A 42 -6.03 -3.66 -4.62
C LYS A 42 -7.39 -4.40 -4.67
N THR A 43 -8.16 -4.29 -3.58
CA THR A 43 -9.37 -5.08 -3.33
C THR A 43 -10.47 -4.16 -2.84
N THR A 44 -11.54 -4.01 -3.62
CA THR A 44 -12.68 -3.13 -3.26
C THR A 44 -13.39 -3.58 -1.99
N GLU A 45 -13.45 -4.87 -1.71
CA GLU A 45 -14.08 -5.38 -0.48
C GLU A 45 -13.35 -4.93 0.79
N LEU A 46 -12.01 -4.90 0.77
CA LEU A 46 -11.23 -4.36 1.89
C LEU A 46 -11.44 -2.85 2.02
N ALA A 47 -11.58 -2.13 0.91
CA ALA A 47 -11.95 -0.72 0.94
C ALA A 47 -13.37 -0.49 1.50
N ARG A 48 -14.34 -1.38 1.26
CA ARG A 48 -15.67 -1.32 1.92
C ARG A 48 -15.56 -1.42 3.43
N ARG A 49 -14.68 -2.29 3.93
CA ARG A 49 -14.41 -2.40 5.36
C ARG A 49 -13.78 -1.13 5.92
N GLN A 50 -12.78 -0.57 5.25
CA GLN A 50 -12.22 0.74 5.62
C GLN A 50 -13.30 1.85 5.65
N ALA A 51 -14.23 1.85 4.69
CA ALA A 51 -15.36 2.78 4.68
C ALA A 51 -16.34 2.55 5.85
N ALA A 52 -16.57 1.30 6.26
CA ALA A 52 -17.37 0.98 7.45
C ALA A 52 -16.74 1.51 8.75
N HIS A 53 -15.41 1.67 8.80
CA HIS A 53 -14.70 2.36 9.88
C HIS A 53 -14.70 3.90 9.76
N GLY A 54 -15.41 4.46 8.77
CA GLY A 54 -15.61 5.90 8.62
C GLY A 54 -14.69 6.59 7.61
N HIS A 55 -13.84 5.85 6.89
CA HIS A 55 -12.98 6.42 5.85
C HIS A 55 -13.69 6.48 4.50
N THR A 56 -14.15 7.66 4.10
CA THR A 56 -14.91 7.83 2.85
C THR A 56 -14.06 8.34 1.68
N GLY A 57 -12.80 8.68 1.90
CA GLY A 57 -11.84 9.06 0.86
C GLY A 57 -10.74 8.01 0.72
N PHE A 58 -10.22 7.82 -0.49
CA PHE A 58 -9.18 6.81 -0.75
C PHE A 58 -8.07 7.35 -1.64
N THR A 59 -6.86 6.81 -1.43
CA THR A 59 -5.67 7.12 -2.22
C THR A 59 -5.39 5.98 -3.19
N CYS A 60 -5.27 6.29 -4.47
CA CYS A 60 -4.94 5.39 -5.57
C CYS A 60 -3.59 5.80 -6.17
N ALA A 61 -2.81 4.82 -6.65
CA ALA A 61 -1.53 5.05 -7.33
C ALA A 61 -1.67 5.02 -8.86
N THR A 62 -2.76 4.45 -9.37
CA THR A 62 -2.99 4.23 -10.81
C THR A 62 -4.40 4.64 -11.22
N VAL A 63 -4.58 4.92 -12.51
CA VAL A 63 -5.90 5.18 -13.10
C VAL A 63 -6.83 3.98 -12.93
N ARG A 64 -6.33 2.75 -13.12
CA ARG A 64 -7.12 1.52 -12.94
C ARG A 64 -7.75 1.40 -11.56
N GLU A 65 -7.00 1.74 -10.53
CA GLU A 65 -7.52 1.75 -9.16
C GLU A 65 -8.62 2.79 -8.99
N VAL A 66 -8.43 4.01 -9.52
CA VAL A 66 -9.46 5.06 -9.47
C VAL A 66 -10.73 4.61 -10.20
N GLU A 67 -10.60 4.06 -11.41
CA GLU A 67 -11.72 3.54 -12.21
C GLU A 67 -12.47 2.44 -11.45
N GLY A 68 -11.75 1.50 -10.84
CA GLY A 68 -12.36 0.40 -10.08
C GLY A 68 -13.05 0.87 -8.79
N MET A 69 -12.44 1.81 -8.06
CA MET A 69 -13.03 2.42 -6.87
C MET A 69 -14.31 3.19 -7.21
N ALA A 70 -14.26 4.02 -8.25
CA ALA A 70 -15.43 4.77 -8.74
C ALA A 70 -16.56 3.82 -9.18
N ALA A 71 -16.25 2.77 -9.95
CA ALA A 71 -17.23 1.77 -10.38
C ALA A 71 -17.86 1.00 -9.21
N ALA A 72 -17.08 0.76 -8.14
CA ALA A 72 -17.58 0.14 -6.92
C ALA A 72 -18.42 1.09 -6.03
N GLY A 73 -18.53 2.38 -6.39
CA GLY A 73 -19.19 3.40 -5.59
C GLY A 73 -18.44 3.75 -4.30
N LEU A 74 -17.11 3.52 -4.28
CA LEU A 74 -16.26 3.73 -3.12
C LEU A 74 -15.35 4.95 -3.33
N GLY A 75 -15.36 5.86 -2.36
CA GLY A 75 -14.60 7.11 -2.43
C GLY A 75 -15.48 8.30 -2.79
N ALA A 76 -15.97 9.01 -1.77
CA ALA A 76 -16.56 10.34 -1.93
C ALA A 76 -15.51 11.38 -2.38
N ASP A 77 -14.23 11.07 -2.18
CA ASP A 77 -13.07 11.85 -2.61
C ASP A 77 -11.90 10.89 -2.89
N LEU A 78 -11.53 10.74 -4.16
CA LEU A 78 -10.42 9.91 -4.60
C LEU A 78 -9.19 10.78 -4.90
N LEU A 79 -8.04 10.40 -4.35
CA LEU A 79 -6.76 10.99 -4.71
C LEU A 79 -6.00 10.04 -5.64
N LEU A 80 -5.65 10.49 -6.85
CA LEU A 80 -4.64 9.85 -7.67
C LEU A 80 -3.27 10.42 -7.28
N ALA A 81 -2.60 9.76 -6.33
CA ALA A 81 -1.33 10.17 -5.74
C ALA A 81 -0.13 9.76 -6.62
N ASN A 82 -0.18 10.13 -7.90
CA ASN A 82 0.88 9.89 -8.87
C ASN A 82 0.68 10.78 -10.11
N GLU A 83 1.76 11.07 -10.82
CA GLU A 83 1.74 11.87 -12.05
C GLU A 83 1.25 11.04 -13.24
N VAL A 84 0.35 11.62 -14.04
CA VAL A 84 -0.15 11.00 -15.27
C VAL A 84 -0.06 11.98 -16.43
N LEU A 85 0.63 11.55 -17.49
CA LEU A 85 0.76 12.31 -18.74
C LEU A 85 -0.25 11.90 -19.81
N ASP A 86 -0.88 10.73 -19.69
CA ASP A 86 -1.92 10.31 -20.62
C ASP A 86 -3.25 11.00 -20.30
N ALA A 87 -3.47 12.16 -20.94
CA ALA A 87 -4.69 12.95 -20.83
C ALA A 87 -5.96 12.15 -21.14
N ARG A 88 -5.90 11.12 -22.00
CA ARG A 88 -7.08 10.30 -22.31
C ARG A 88 -7.47 9.43 -21.11
N ARG A 89 -6.48 8.88 -20.40
CA ARG A 89 -6.72 8.10 -19.17
C ARG A 89 -7.25 9.01 -18.06
N LEU A 90 -6.74 10.24 -17.95
CA LEU A 90 -7.30 11.26 -17.05
C LEU A 90 -8.74 11.65 -17.42
N GLY A 91 -9.06 11.76 -18.70
CA GLY A 91 -10.43 11.95 -19.17
C GLY A 91 -11.38 10.81 -18.77
N ALA A 92 -10.90 9.56 -18.79
CA ALA A 92 -11.68 8.41 -18.31
C ALA A 92 -11.93 8.47 -16.80
N VAL A 93 -10.93 8.88 -16.01
CA VAL A 93 -11.06 9.15 -14.58
C VAL A 93 -12.14 10.19 -14.30
N VAL A 94 -12.10 11.33 -15.02
CA VAL A 94 -13.12 12.38 -14.89
C VAL A 94 -14.49 11.90 -15.33
N GLY A 95 -14.56 11.10 -16.40
CA GLY A 95 -15.78 10.50 -16.93
C GLY A 95 -16.43 9.46 -16.00
N SER A 96 -15.71 8.96 -14.99
CA SER A 96 -16.27 8.02 -14.00
C SER A 96 -17.39 8.63 -13.14
N GLY A 97 -17.46 9.97 -13.07
CA GLY A 97 -18.41 10.69 -12.23
C GLY A 97 -18.02 10.81 -10.75
N ALA A 98 -16.96 10.12 -10.31
CA ALA A 98 -16.39 10.30 -8.99
C ALA A 98 -15.69 11.66 -8.85
N ARG A 99 -15.60 12.17 -7.62
CA ARG A 99 -14.73 13.32 -7.32
C ARG A 99 -13.29 12.82 -7.23
N VAL A 100 -12.44 13.32 -8.13
CA VAL A 100 -11.03 12.91 -8.20
C VAL A 100 -10.11 14.12 -8.17
N THR A 101 -9.15 14.09 -7.24
CA THR A 101 -8.02 15.03 -7.17
C THR A 101 -6.78 14.35 -7.75
N VAL A 102 -6.03 15.04 -8.61
CA VAL A 102 -4.83 14.49 -9.29
C VAL A 102 -3.56 15.21 -8.83
N ALA A 103 -2.47 14.46 -8.63
CA ALA A 103 -1.16 15.04 -8.34
C ALA A 103 -0.52 15.63 -9.61
N ILE A 104 0.02 16.86 -9.49
CA ILE A 104 0.84 17.50 -10.52
C ILE A 104 2.13 18.07 -9.90
N ASP A 105 3.23 18.00 -10.63
CA ASP A 105 4.57 18.42 -10.18
C ASP A 105 5.32 19.28 -11.23
N SER A 106 4.71 19.50 -12.39
CA SER A 106 5.37 20.11 -13.55
C SER A 106 4.36 20.74 -14.51
N GLU A 107 4.85 21.57 -15.44
CA GLU A 107 3.99 22.11 -16.50
C GLU A 107 3.40 21.02 -17.40
N GLN A 108 4.12 19.91 -17.57
CA GLN A 108 3.70 18.78 -18.40
C GLN A 108 2.52 18.05 -17.76
N THR A 109 2.59 17.78 -16.45
CA THR A 109 1.49 17.14 -15.71
C THR A 109 0.30 18.09 -15.55
N LEU A 110 0.53 19.40 -15.41
CA LEU A 110 -0.51 20.42 -15.50
C LEU A 110 -1.23 20.40 -16.87
N ARG A 111 -0.49 20.41 -17.99
CA ARG A 111 -1.09 20.36 -19.33
C ARG A 111 -1.90 19.08 -19.53
N ALA A 112 -1.38 17.93 -19.09
CA ALA A 112 -2.11 16.67 -19.17
C ALA A 112 -3.40 16.68 -18.33
N ALA A 113 -3.38 17.30 -17.14
CA ALA A 113 -4.57 17.48 -16.31
C ALA A 113 -5.63 18.36 -17.00
N VAL A 114 -5.21 19.47 -17.61
CA VAL A 114 -6.10 20.36 -18.38
C VAL A 114 -6.69 19.62 -19.59
N ASP A 115 -5.85 18.98 -20.40
CA ASP A 115 -6.28 18.25 -21.59
C ASP A 115 -7.19 17.06 -21.26
N GLY A 116 -6.99 16.45 -20.08
CA GLY A 116 -7.84 15.39 -19.54
C GLY A 116 -9.11 15.87 -18.85
N GLY A 117 -9.35 17.18 -18.76
CA GLY A 117 -10.54 17.75 -18.12
C GLY A 117 -10.58 17.59 -16.60
N VAL A 118 -9.44 17.37 -15.94
CA VAL A 118 -9.32 17.33 -14.48
C VAL A 118 -9.80 18.65 -13.91
N ARG A 119 -10.42 18.62 -12.72
CA ARG A 119 -10.92 19.83 -12.04
C ARG A 119 -10.13 20.19 -10.79
N GLU A 120 -9.66 19.19 -10.06
CA GLU A 120 -9.02 19.35 -8.76
C GLU A 120 -7.62 18.75 -8.79
N VAL A 121 -6.63 19.47 -8.26
CA VAL A 121 -5.23 19.02 -8.19
C VAL A 121 -4.61 19.27 -6.82
N LEU A 122 -3.63 18.43 -6.47
CA LEU A 122 -2.63 18.72 -5.45
C LEU A 122 -1.28 18.95 -6.13
N ILE A 123 -0.48 19.86 -5.57
CA ILE A 123 0.91 20.01 -5.98
C ILE A 123 1.74 18.95 -5.25
N ASP A 124 2.33 17.98 -5.96
CA ASP A 124 3.27 17.03 -5.37
C ASP A 124 4.63 17.71 -5.15
N VAL A 125 5.11 17.68 -3.91
CA VAL A 125 6.30 18.40 -3.47
C VAL A 125 7.34 17.38 -3.01
N ASN A 126 8.56 17.54 -3.53
CA ASN A 126 9.68 16.74 -3.07
C ASN A 126 10.11 17.20 -1.66
N VAL A 127 9.79 16.37 -0.67
CA VAL A 127 10.14 16.57 0.74
C VAL A 127 11.47 15.92 1.15
N GLY A 128 12.13 15.18 0.25
CA GLY A 128 13.41 14.53 0.49
C GLY A 128 13.57 13.17 -0.15
N LEU A 129 12.48 12.55 -0.64
CA LEU A 129 12.54 11.30 -1.40
C LEU A 129 12.87 11.61 -2.87
N PRO A 130 14.00 11.13 -3.44
CA PRO A 130 14.33 11.35 -4.85
C PRO A 130 13.48 10.45 -5.76
N ARG A 131 12.18 10.73 -5.84
CA ARG A 131 11.20 10.02 -6.68
C ARG A 131 10.47 10.99 -7.63
N CYS A 132 9.31 11.51 -7.21
CA CYS A 132 8.56 12.56 -7.90
C CYS A 132 8.52 13.82 -7.02
N GLY A 133 7.85 14.86 -7.52
CA GLY A 133 7.55 16.05 -6.77
C GLY A 133 8.42 17.25 -7.15
N ILE A 134 7.77 18.41 -7.20
CA ILE A 134 8.42 19.67 -7.52
C ILE A 134 9.30 20.12 -6.35
N ALA A 135 10.38 20.86 -6.64
CA ALA A 135 11.13 21.54 -5.60
C ALA A 135 10.20 22.49 -4.80
N PRO A 136 10.25 22.50 -3.45
CA PRO A 136 9.35 23.30 -2.60
C PRO A 136 9.23 24.77 -3.03
N ALA A 137 10.34 25.43 -3.33
CA ALA A 137 10.38 26.83 -3.75
C ALA A 137 9.71 27.14 -5.10
N ARG A 138 9.35 26.11 -5.88
CA ARG A 138 8.64 26.25 -7.16
C ARG A 138 7.17 25.87 -7.08
N ALA A 139 6.71 25.32 -5.95
CA ALA A 139 5.35 24.81 -5.79
C ALA A 139 4.29 25.91 -5.97
N GLY A 140 4.50 27.10 -5.39
CA GLY A 140 3.59 28.24 -5.53
C GLY A 140 3.40 28.68 -6.98
N ALA A 141 4.48 28.77 -7.76
CA ALA A 141 4.41 29.14 -9.16
C ALA A 141 3.62 28.13 -10.02
N LEU A 142 3.75 26.83 -9.74
CA LEU A 142 2.95 25.80 -10.41
C LEU A 142 1.48 25.89 -10.00
N ALA A 143 1.21 26.14 -8.72
CA ALA A 143 -0.16 26.34 -8.22
C ALA A 143 -0.85 27.54 -8.89
N ASP A 144 -0.15 28.66 -9.05
CA ASP A 144 -0.67 29.84 -9.73
C ASP A 144 -0.95 29.55 -11.20
N ALA A 145 -0.07 28.82 -11.89
CA ALA A 145 -0.29 28.39 -13.26
C ALA A 145 -1.52 27.47 -13.38
N ALA A 146 -1.71 26.53 -12.44
CA ALA A 146 -2.86 25.64 -12.41
C ALA A 146 -4.17 26.41 -12.21
N ARG A 147 -4.20 27.40 -11.28
CA ARG A 147 -5.36 28.28 -11.07
C ARG A 147 -5.66 29.14 -12.30
N ALA A 148 -4.63 29.69 -12.94
CA ALA A 148 -4.79 30.46 -14.17
C ALA A 148 -5.35 29.62 -15.33
N ALA A 149 -5.06 28.30 -15.34
CA ALA A 149 -5.65 27.34 -16.27
C ALA A 149 -7.07 26.88 -15.89
N GLY A 150 -7.64 27.39 -14.79
CA GLY A 150 -9.00 27.09 -14.35
C GLY A 150 -9.15 25.86 -13.45
N LEU A 151 -8.04 25.28 -12.96
CA LEU A 151 -8.07 24.18 -12.01
C LEU A 151 -8.25 24.67 -10.57
N VAL A 152 -8.88 23.85 -9.74
CA VAL A 152 -8.92 24.02 -8.29
C VAL A 152 -7.68 23.38 -7.68
N VAL A 153 -6.75 24.20 -7.19
CA VAL A 153 -5.60 23.72 -6.41
C VAL A 153 -6.05 23.53 -4.96
N ARG A 154 -6.20 22.27 -4.54
CA ARG A 154 -6.68 21.91 -3.20
C ARG A 154 -5.61 21.95 -2.13
N GLY A 155 -4.34 22.00 -2.52
CA GLY A 155 -3.21 22.10 -1.61
C GLY A 155 -1.99 21.35 -2.11
N VAL A 156 -1.28 20.71 -1.18
CA VAL A 156 -0.02 20.00 -1.47
C VAL A 156 -0.11 18.54 -1.06
N MET A 157 0.69 17.72 -1.71
CA MET A 157 1.10 16.43 -1.17
C MET A 157 2.62 16.29 -1.15
N GLY A 158 3.12 15.41 -0.29
CA GLY A 158 4.53 15.05 -0.26
C GLY A 158 4.72 13.76 0.53
N TYR A 159 5.49 12.82 -0.02
CA TYR A 159 5.63 11.48 0.56
C TYR A 159 7.05 11.17 1.03
N GLU A 160 7.21 10.99 2.34
CA GLU A 160 8.43 10.62 3.03
C GLU A 160 8.68 9.09 3.01
N GLY A 161 8.59 8.48 1.83
CA GLY A 161 8.67 7.02 1.66
C GLY A 161 9.96 6.36 2.14
N HIS A 162 11.08 7.10 2.12
CA HIS A 162 12.39 6.62 2.58
C HIS A 162 12.47 6.47 4.11
N LEU A 163 11.46 6.96 4.86
CA LEU A 163 11.43 6.89 6.32
C LEU A 163 10.54 5.77 6.85
N GLN A 164 9.72 5.13 6.00
CA GLN A 164 8.67 4.21 6.46
C GLN A 164 9.21 3.04 7.29
N MET A 165 10.42 2.57 6.97
CA MET A 165 11.05 1.39 7.58
C MET A 165 12.32 1.75 8.36
N LEU A 166 12.54 3.03 8.68
CA LEU A 166 13.75 3.44 9.39
C LEU A 166 13.70 2.95 10.84
N ASP A 167 14.59 2.04 11.24
CA ASP A 167 14.53 1.33 12.53
C ASP A 167 14.53 2.24 13.76
N ASP A 168 15.36 3.29 13.76
CA ASP A 168 15.44 4.24 14.88
C ASP A 168 14.20 5.14 14.90
N ALA A 169 13.30 4.90 15.85
CA ALA A 169 12.06 5.64 15.99
C ALA A 169 12.25 7.14 16.29
N ALA A 170 13.32 7.52 17.02
CA ALA A 170 13.58 8.92 17.32
C ALA A 170 14.10 9.65 16.08
N GLU A 171 14.99 9.01 15.33
CA GLU A 171 15.48 9.54 14.05
C GLU A 171 14.36 9.60 13.00
N ARG A 172 13.51 8.56 12.92
CA ARG A 172 12.34 8.52 12.04
C ARG A 172 11.39 9.67 12.34
N ALA A 173 11.13 9.96 13.62
CA ALA A 173 10.30 11.09 14.03
C ALA A 173 10.93 12.43 13.65
N ARG A 174 12.23 12.62 13.92
CA ARG A 174 12.96 13.84 13.57
C ARG A 174 12.93 14.13 12.07
N LEU A 175 13.26 13.13 11.24
CA LEU A 175 13.28 13.26 9.78
C LEU A 175 11.88 13.41 9.18
N THR A 176 10.86 12.79 9.79
CA THR A 176 9.47 13.02 9.37
C THR A 176 9.10 14.48 9.58
N THR A 177 9.40 15.04 10.75
CA THR A 177 9.16 16.47 11.03
C THR A 177 9.85 17.35 10.01
N GLU A 178 11.12 17.09 9.67
CA GLU A 178 11.83 17.85 8.63
C GLU A 178 11.16 17.77 7.25
N CYS A 179 10.68 16.59 6.86
CA CYS A 179 9.93 16.41 5.62
C CYS A 179 8.61 17.20 5.64
N THR A 180 7.87 17.13 6.75
CA THR A 180 6.60 17.85 6.87
C THR A 180 6.79 19.36 6.97
N ASP A 181 7.87 19.85 7.59
CA ASP A 181 8.18 21.28 7.63
C ASP A 181 8.45 21.84 6.23
N ARG A 182 9.15 21.07 5.38
CA ARG A 182 9.33 21.43 3.95
C ARG A 182 8.00 21.46 3.21
N LEU A 183 7.11 20.50 3.48
CA LEU A 183 5.78 20.44 2.87
C LEU A 183 4.91 21.62 3.30
N LEU A 184 4.92 21.98 4.60
CA LEU A 184 4.20 23.13 5.14
C LEU A 184 4.72 24.46 4.59
N ALA A 185 6.04 24.59 4.41
CA ALA A 185 6.63 25.76 3.77
C ALA A 185 6.13 25.92 2.32
N ALA A 186 6.11 24.84 1.54
CA ALA A 186 5.53 24.86 0.20
C ALA A 186 4.02 25.14 0.24
N HIS A 187 3.29 24.58 1.21
CA HIS A 187 1.87 24.82 1.39
C HIS A 187 1.55 26.29 1.68
N ALA A 188 2.41 27.01 2.42
CA ALA A 188 2.21 28.44 2.68
C ALA A 188 2.18 29.27 1.39
N ASP A 189 2.97 28.90 0.39
CA ASP A 189 2.98 29.53 -0.94
C ASP A 189 1.84 29.01 -1.84
N VAL A 190 1.50 27.72 -1.74
CA VAL A 190 0.48 27.08 -2.56
C VAL A 190 -0.93 27.45 -2.11
N GLY A 191 -1.21 27.54 -0.80
CA GLY A 191 -2.55 27.64 -0.21
C GLY A 191 -3.37 26.35 -0.35
N GLY A 192 -4.68 26.42 -0.11
CA GLY A 192 -5.59 25.27 -0.16
C GLY A 192 -5.96 24.70 1.21
N GLU A 193 -6.69 23.59 1.22
CA GLU A 193 -7.25 22.95 2.42
C GLU A 193 -6.59 21.61 2.75
N VAL A 194 -5.78 21.06 1.83
CA VAL A 194 -5.17 19.74 1.93
C VAL A 194 -3.65 19.84 2.05
N VAL A 195 -3.12 19.21 3.10
CA VAL A 195 -1.71 18.81 3.22
C VAL A 195 -1.72 17.30 3.39
N SER A 196 -1.38 16.57 2.32
CA SER A 196 -1.49 15.12 2.26
C SER A 196 -0.13 14.44 2.23
N GLY A 197 0.09 13.42 3.03
CA GLY A 197 1.37 12.72 3.09
C GLY A 197 1.34 11.52 4.01
N GLY A 198 2.51 11.08 4.48
CA GLY A 198 2.58 9.99 5.44
C GLY A 198 2.24 8.60 4.89
N GLY A 199 2.69 7.60 5.63
CA GLY A 199 2.41 6.21 5.36
C GLY A 199 2.32 5.39 6.65
N THR A 200 2.24 4.08 6.52
CA THR A 200 2.12 3.16 7.66
C THR A 200 3.23 3.36 8.68
N GLY A 201 4.46 3.62 8.25
CA GLY A 201 5.62 3.82 9.13
C GLY A 201 5.69 5.17 9.83
N THR A 202 5.06 6.20 9.27
CA THR A 202 5.14 7.59 9.77
C THR A 202 3.80 8.14 10.27
N HIS A 203 2.70 7.38 10.20
CA HIS A 203 1.35 7.85 10.54
C HIS A 203 1.24 8.51 11.92
N ALA A 204 1.88 7.94 12.96
CA ALA A 204 1.78 8.43 14.33
C ALA A 204 2.61 9.69 14.61
N MET A 205 3.66 9.94 13.82
CA MET A 205 4.56 11.08 14.01
C MET A 205 4.26 12.23 13.06
N ASN A 206 3.59 11.98 11.94
CA ASN A 206 3.15 13.00 11.00
C ASN A 206 1.87 13.70 11.53
N THR A 207 2.06 14.67 12.43
CA THR A 207 0.97 15.46 13.02
C THR A 207 0.60 16.71 12.20
N ALA A 208 1.50 17.12 11.30
CA ALA A 208 1.38 18.31 10.47
C ALA A 208 0.41 18.16 9.29
N CYS A 209 0.33 16.98 8.68
CA CYS A 209 -0.57 16.75 7.56
C CYS A 209 -2.05 16.79 8.00
N THR A 210 -2.91 17.31 7.14
CA THR A 210 -4.36 17.29 7.36
C THR A 210 -4.93 15.90 7.17
N GLU A 211 -4.30 15.08 6.32
CA GLU A 211 -4.65 13.69 6.06
C GLU A 211 -3.40 12.82 5.84
N ILE A 212 -3.50 11.54 6.21
CA ILE A 212 -2.43 10.54 6.06
C ILE A 212 -2.81 9.50 5.00
N GLN A 213 -1.85 9.06 4.17
CA GLN A 213 -2.04 8.12 3.05
C GLN A 213 -1.58 6.68 3.37
N ALA A 214 -1.73 6.22 4.63
CA ALA A 214 -1.29 4.88 5.01
C ALA A 214 -2.14 3.77 4.34
N GLY A 215 -1.51 2.64 4.00
CA GLY A 215 -2.16 1.52 3.32
C GLY A 215 -1.80 0.15 3.91
N SER A 216 -0.50 -0.16 3.97
CA SER A 216 -0.01 -1.47 4.41
C SER A 216 -0.37 -1.83 5.87
N TYR A 217 -0.77 -0.85 6.70
CA TYR A 217 -1.20 -1.05 8.09
C TYR A 217 -2.31 -2.11 8.23
N ALA A 218 -3.17 -2.25 7.22
CA ALA A 218 -4.29 -3.19 7.25
C ALA A 218 -3.80 -4.65 7.24
N LEU A 219 -2.70 -4.93 6.53
CA LEU A 219 -2.25 -6.27 6.17
C LEU A 219 -0.92 -6.66 6.85
N MET A 220 0.00 -5.70 6.98
CA MET A 220 1.35 -5.83 7.50
C MET A 220 2.23 -6.85 6.76
N ASP A 221 3.55 -6.67 6.90
CA ASP A 221 4.58 -7.58 6.38
C ASP A 221 5.75 -7.65 7.37
N THR A 222 6.73 -8.52 7.08
CA THR A 222 7.89 -8.70 7.96
C THR A 222 8.73 -7.43 8.08
N ALA A 223 8.79 -6.61 7.03
CA ALA A 223 9.55 -5.37 7.05
C ALA A 223 8.91 -4.39 8.04
N TYR A 224 7.58 -4.19 7.99
CA TYR A 224 6.89 -3.27 8.90
C TYR A 224 6.83 -3.81 10.33
N THR A 225 6.78 -5.14 10.48
CA THR A 225 6.87 -5.80 11.78
C THR A 225 8.24 -5.55 12.42
N ALA A 226 9.33 -5.62 11.65
CA ALA A 226 10.68 -5.33 12.15
C ALA A 226 10.83 -3.88 12.64
N ALA A 227 10.11 -2.93 12.01
CA ALA A 227 10.07 -1.53 12.42
C ALA A 227 9.26 -1.25 13.71
N GLY A 228 8.68 -2.30 14.33
CA GLY A 228 8.03 -2.24 15.64
C GLY A 228 6.68 -1.52 15.65
N LEU A 229 5.95 -1.50 14.53
CA LEU A 229 4.64 -0.85 14.45
C LEU A 229 3.56 -1.64 15.21
N PRO A 230 2.53 -0.96 15.76
CA PRO A 230 1.55 -1.58 16.67
C PRO A 230 0.45 -2.36 15.95
N PHE A 231 0.65 -2.76 14.70
CA PHE A 231 -0.33 -3.48 13.89
C PHE A 231 0.00 -4.97 13.81
N ARG A 232 -1.02 -5.80 13.69
CA ARG A 232 -0.92 -7.27 13.68
C ARG A 232 -0.60 -7.76 12.28
N GLN A 233 0.21 -8.82 12.17
CA GLN A 233 0.46 -9.51 10.91
C GLN A 233 -0.81 -10.23 10.45
N ALA A 234 -1.52 -9.66 9.47
CA ALA A 234 -2.77 -10.22 8.95
C ALA A 234 -2.57 -11.03 7.66
N LEU A 235 -1.60 -10.64 6.82
CA LEU A 235 -1.35 -11.28 5.52
C LEU A 235 -0.40 -12.47 5.62
N THR A 236 -0.77 -13.60 5.01
CA THR A 236 0.11 -14.73 4.74
C THR A 236 -0.17 -15.34 3.37
N VAL A 237 0.77 -16.11 2.84
CA VAL A 237 0.59 -16.98 1.67
C VAL A 237 0.63 -18.42 2.14
N LEU A 238 -0.47 -19.15 1.94
CA LEU A 238 -0.53 -20.59 2.13
C LEU A 238 0.24 -21.27 1.00
N SER A 239 1.09 -22.22 1.35
CA SER A 239 1.87 -23.02 0.40
C SER A 239 1.91 -24.48 0.83
N THR A 240 2.12 -25.39 -0.12
CA THR A 240 2.31 -26.82 0.11
C THR A 240 3.78 -27.17 0.06
N VAL A 241 4.27 -27.92 1.04
CA VAL A 241 5.59 -28.54 0.98
C VAL A 241 5.57 -29.63 -0.08
N VAL A 242 6.28 -29.42 -1.19
CA VAL A 242 6.33 -30.34 -2.33
C VAL A 242 7.53 -31.29 -2.30
N SER A 243 8.57 -30.94 -1.54
CA SER A 243 9.76 -31.79 -1.37
C SER A 243 10.40 -31.56 -0.01
N THR A 244 10.95 -32.63 0.56
CA THR A 244 11.78 -32.57 1.77
C THR A 244 13.06 -33.37 1.56
N THR A 245 14.17 -32.86 2.10
CA THR A 245 15.47 -33.52 2.09
C THR A 245 15.91 -33.71 3.54
N ALA A 246 16.12 -34.96 3.94
CA ALA A 246 16.69 -35.27 5.25
C ALA A 246 18.20 -34.92 5.27
N PRO A 247 18.75 -34.51 6.41
CA PRO A 247 20.19 -34.35 6.54
C PRO A 247 20.92 -35.68 6.32
N ASP A 248 22.08 -35.64 5.68
CA ASP A 248 22.95 -36.81 5.45
C ASP A 248 24.43 -36.40 5.56
N GLY A 249 25.09 -36.83 6.63
CA GLY A 249 26.44 -36.39 6.97
C GLY A 249 26.51 -34.87 7.15
N ASP A 250 27.32 -34.20 6.33
CA ASP A 250 27.49 -32.74 6.34
C ASP A 250 26.43 -32.00 5.50
N MET A 251 25.56 -32.71 4.77
CA MET A 251 24.46 -32.09 4.02
C MET A 251 23.35 -31.69 5.00
N PRO A 252 23.00 -30.39 5.12
CA PRO A 252 21.87 -29.97 5.95
C PRO A 252 20.55 -30.49 5.38
N GLY A 253 19.51 -30.60 6.21
CA GLY A 253 18.15 -30.88 5.75
C GLY A 253 17.40 -29.61 5.35
N TRP A 254 16.43 -29.73 4.45
CA TRP A 254 15.57 -28.61 4.03
C TRP A 254 14.21 -29.08 3.51
N ALA A 255 13.29 -28.15 3.37
CA ALA A 255 12.01 -28.31 2.71
C ALA A 255 11.87 -27.32 1.55
N VAL A 256 11.00 -27.67 0.61
CA VAL A 256 10.66 -26.85 -0.56
C VAL A 256 9.15 -26.69 -0.62
N ALA A 257 8.67 -25.46 -0.63
CA ALA A 257 7.25 -25.12 -0.74
C ALA A 257 6.92 -24.55 -2.13
N ASP A 258 5.69 -24.78 -2.62
CA ASP A 258 5.18 -24.39 -3.95
C ASP A 258 4.86 -22.89 -4.13
N ALA A 259 5.58 -22.01 -3.43
CA ALA A 259 5.42 -20.57 -3.52
C ALA A 259 6.78 -19.91 -3.75
N GLY A 260 6.99 -19.29 -4.91
CA GLY A 260 8.25 -18.66 -5.28
C GLY A 260 8.14 -17.16 -5.60
N LEU A 261 9.01 -16.67 -6.47
CA LEU A 261 9.01 -15.28 -6.96
C LEU A 261 7.67 -14.88 -7.61
N LYS A 262 6.88 -15.84 -8.11
CA LYS A 262 5.55 -15.58 -8.67
C LYS A 262 4.43 -15.53 -7.64
N ALA A 263 4.74 -15.77 -6.37
CA ALA A 263 3.82 -15.66 -5.25
C ALA A 263 4.17 -14.50 -4.29
N PHE A 264 5.41 -13.98 -4.34
CA PHE A 264 5.93 -12.96 -3.42
C PHE A 264 6.62 -11.79 -4.12
N GLY A 265 6.40 -10.58 -3.61
CA GLY A 265 7.31 -9.47 -3.84
C GLY A 265 8.57 -9.58 -2.97
N MET A 266 9.74 -9.43 -3.58
CA MET A 266 11.05 -9.74 -2.97
C MET A 266 11.97 -8.51 -2.84
N ASP A 267 11.46 -7.31 -3.10
CA ASP A 267 12.22 -6.06 -3.01
C ASP A 267 12.62 -5.68 -1.58
N HIS A 268 11.99 -6.30 -0.56
CA HIS A 268 12.40 -6.22 0.85
C HIS A 268 13.06 -7.51 1.37
N GLY A 269 13.55 -8.38 0.47
CA GLY A 269 14.23 -9.62 0.84
C GLY A 269 13.30 -10.84 0.94
N ASN A 270 13.77 -11.87 1.63
CA ASN A 270 13.06 -13.16 1.72
C ASN A 270 11.78 -13.04 2.57
N PRO A 271 10.70 -13.76 2.19
CA PRO A 271 9.57 -13.96 3.09
C PRO A 271 9.98 -14.83 4.28
N THR A 272 9.14 -14.90 5.31
CA THR A 272 9.42 -15.65 6.54
C THR A 272 8.48 -16.84 6.68
N VAL A 273 9.05 -18.02 6.95
CA VAL A 273 8.30 -19.17 7.46
C VAL A 273 8.43 -19.18 8.98
N PRO A 274 7.34 -19.09 9.77
CA PRO A 274 7.42 -19.17 11.22
C PRO A 274 8.14 -20.45 11.69
N GLY A 275 9.16 -20.32 12.53
CA GLY A 275 10.00 -21.45 12.97
C GLY A 275 10.94 -22.00 11.89
N GLY A 276 11.17 -21.25 10.81
CA GLY A 276 12.07 -21.62 9.74
C GLY A 276 12.97 -20.48 9.26
N ASN A 277 14.04 -20.88 8.59
CA ASN A 277 15.00 -20.01 7.94
C ASN A 277 14.88 -20.18 6.42
N VAL A 278 14.34 -19.17 5.74
CA VAL A 278 14.21 -19.14 4.29
C VAL A 278 15.55 -18.82 3.66
N TRP A 279 16.07 -19.75 2.86
CA TRP A 279 17.36 -19.59 2.19
C TRP A 279 17.20 -18.74 0.94
N PHE A 280 16.25 -19.08 0.06
CA PHE A 280 15.97 -18.33 -1.16
C PHE A 280 14.62 -18.72 -1.77
N CYS A 281 14.16 -17.90 -2.72
CA CYS A 281 13.04 -18.20 -3.61
C CYS A 281 13.55 -18.30 -5.06
N SER A 282 13.08 -19.32 -5.79
CA SER A 282 13.10 -19.39 -7.26
C SER A 282 11.70 -19.09 -7.80
N ASP A 283 11.49 -19.13 -9.11
CA ASP A 283 10.19 -18.80 -9.75
C ASP A 283 8.96 -19.36 -9.02
N GLU A 284 8.96 -20.66 -8.73
CA GLU A 284 7.82 -21.40 -8.15
C GLU A 284 8.16 -22.11 -6.82
N HIS A 285 9.37 -21.90 -6.28
CA HIS A 285 9.79 -22.61 -5.07
C HIS A 285 10.41 -21.70 -4.03
N LEU A 286 10.01 -21.89 -2.77
CA LEU A 286 10.67 -21.35 -1.58
C LEU A 286 11.40 -22.48 -0.88
N VAL A 287 12.69 -22.28 -0.65
CA VAL A 287 13.57 -23.26 0.02
C VAL A 287 13.88 -22.78 1.43
N PHE A 288 13.65 -23.63 2.42
CA PHE A 288 13.81 -23.27 3.82
C PHE A 288 14.26 -24.46 4.67
N ALA A 289 15.03 -24.18 5.71
CA ALA A 289 15.19 -25.09 6.83
C ALA A 289 14.17 -24.74 7.92
N ALA A 290 13.72 -25.72 8.71
CA ALA A 290 12.79 -25.50 9.81
C ALA A 290 13.29 -26.22 11.06
N ASP A 291 13.03 -25.62 12.23
CA ASP A 291 13.38 -26.21 13.53
C ASP A 291 12.68 -27.57 13.73
N ALA A 292 11.42 -27.64 13.29
CA ALA A 292 10.64 -28.85 13.14
C ALA A 292 10.41 -29.11 11.64
N PRO A 293 11.13 -30.06 11.01
CA PRO A 293 11.01 -30.33 9.59
C PRO A 293 9.58 -30.76 9.21
N PRO A 294 8.93 -30.10 8.24
CA PRO A 294 7.63 -30.53 7.74
C PRO A 294 7.78 -31.79 6.88
N ARG A 295 6.66 -32.44 6.56
CA ARG A 295 6.57 -33.53 5.59
C ARG A 295 6.06 -33.02 4.25
N THR A 296 6.40 -33.74 3.18
CA THR A 296 5.78 -33.50 1.87
C THR A 296 4.25 -33.63 1.99
N GLY A 297 3.54 -32.62 1.49
CA GLY A 297 2.09 -32.48 1.56
C GLY A 297 1.61 -31.63 2.74
N ASP A 298 2.45 -31.33 3.74
CA ASP A 298 2.06 -30.43 4.82
C ASP A 298 1.89 -28.99 4.28
N ARG A 299 0.93 -28.25 4.83
CA ARG A 299 0.72 -26.83 4.53
C ARG A 299 1.58 -25.94 5.42
N VAL A 300 2.10 -24.86 4.85
CA VAL A 300 2.84 -23.83 5.58
C VAL A 300 2.27 -22.44 5.27
N ARG A 301 2.14 -21.60 6.29
CA ARG A 301 1.79 -20.18 6.13
C ARG A 301 3.07 -19.36 6.10
N VAL A 302 3.29 -18.66 4.99
CA VAL A 302 4.49 -17.87 4.76
C VAL A 302 4.14 -16.38 4.84
N VAL A 303 4.89 -15.61 5.61
CA VAL A 303 4.68 -14.18 5.78
C VAL A 303 5.50 -13.43 4.72
N PRO A 304 4.87 -12.60 3.86
CA PRO A 304 5.62 -11.85 2.84
C PRO A 304 6.50 -10.75 3.45
N ALA A 305 7.57 -10.39 2.75
CA ALA A 305 8.43 -9.27 3.13
C ALA A 305 7.88 -7.89 2.72
N HIS A 306 6.98 -7.87 1.73
CA HIS A 306 6.34 -6.65 1.26
C HIS A 306 4.91 -6.94 0.79
N VAL A 307 3.92 -6.26 1.39
CA VAL A 307 2.50 -6.42 1.09
C VAL A 307 2.18 -6.12 -0.38
N ASP A 308 2.40 -4.89 -0.83
CA ASP A 308 1.88 -4.34 -2.07
C ASP A 308 2.25 -5.17 -3.32
N PRO A 309 3.53 -5.50 -3.57
CA PRO A 309 3.92 -6.33 -4.71
C PRO A 309 3.50 -7.79 -4.56
N THR A 310 3.41 -8.33 -3.33
CA THR A 310 2.90 -9.67 -3.10
C THR A 310 1.43 -9.74 -3.53
N VAL A 311 0.58 -8.84 -3.02
CA VAL A 311 -0.86 -8.83 -3.34
C VAL A 311 -1.10 -8.67 -4.84
N ALA A 312 -0.30 -7.88 -5.54
CA ALA A 312 -0.43 -7.68 -6.98
C ALA A 312 -0.26 -8.96 -7.83
N LEU A 313 0.37 -10.01 -7.30
CA LEU A 313 0.57 -11.30 -7.96
C LEU A 313 -0.62 -12.25 -7.84
N HIS A 314 -1.56 -11.97 -6.93
CA HIS A 314 -2.70 -12.85 -6.65
C HIS A 314 -3.98 -12.30 -7.26
N GLU A 315 -4.85 -13.19 -7.74
CA GLU A 315 -6.16 -12.81 -8.27
C GLU A 315 -7.23 -12.72 -7.16
N ARG A 316 -6.97 -13.38 -6.03
CA ARG A 316 -7.91 -13.52 -4.93
C ARG A 316 -7.21 -13.40 -3.59
N MET A 317 -7.97 -12.95 -2.60
CA MET A 317 -7.61 -12.87 -1.20
C MET A 317 -8.67 -13.60 -0.38
N HIS A 318 -8.26 -14.52 0.48
CA HIS A 318 -9.16 -15.32 1.30
C HIS A 318 -9.15 -14.82 2.73
N LEU A 319 -10.30 -14.32 3.21
CA LEU A 319 -10.46 -13.95 4.61
C LEU A 319 -10.68 -15.22 5.44
N VAL A 320 -9.88 -15.41 6.50
CA VAL A 320 -9.90 -16.63 7.30
C VAL A 320 -10.04 -16.36 8.80
N ASP A 321 -10.66 -17.28 9.52
CA ASP A 321 -10.59 -17.41 10.98
C ASP A 321 -9.97 -18.77 11.32
N GLY A 322 -8.73 -18.75 11.81
CA GLY A 322 -7.92 -19.97 11.89
C GLY A 322 -7.82 -20.61 10.50
N ASP A 323 -8.29 -21.85 10.37
CA ASP A 323 -8.28 -22.64 9.14
C ASP A 323 -9.63 -22.62 8.39
N GLU A 324 -10.60 -21.84 8.86
CA GLU A 324 -11.89 -21.65 8.17
C GLU A 324 -11.81 -20.44 7.22
N VAL A 325 -12.15 -20.67 5.94
CA VAL A 325 -12.33 -19.59 4.96
C VAL A 325 -13.74 -19.00 5.11
N LEU A 326 -13.79 -17.74 5.54
CA LEU A 326 -15.02 -16.98 5.74
C LEU A 326 -15.52 -16.38 4.43
N GLU A 327 -14.62 -15.72 3.70
CA GLU A 327 -14.91 -14.99 2.47
C GLU A 327 -13.76 -15.10 1.47
N THR A 328 -14.05 -14.84 0.20
CA THR A 328 -13.04 -14.76 -0.85
C THR A 328 -13.31 -13.54 -1.71
N TRP A 329 -12.31 -12.67 -1.81
CA TRP A 329 -12.40 -11.40 -2.52
C TRP A 329 -11.51 -11.44 -3.74
N ALA A 330 -11.98 -10.85 -4.84
CA ALA A 330 -11.11 -10.61 -5.99
C ALA A 330 -10.16 -9.46 -5.67
N VAL A 331 -8.89 -9.58 -6.06
CA VAL A 331 -7.95 -8.45 -6.12
C VAL A 331 -8.26 -7.67 -7.41
N ASP A 332 -9.41 -6.99 -7.40
CA ASP A 332 -10.10 -6.45 -8.57
C ASP A 332 -9.54 -5.12 -9.10
N LEU A 333 -8.63 -4.50 -8.35
CA LEU A 333 -7.90 -3.28 -8.73
C LEU A 333 -6.48 -3.56 -9.26
N ARG A 334 -6.09 -4.83 -9.45
CA ARG A 334 -4.80 -5.18 -10.07
C ARG A 334 -4.75 -4.80 -11.55
N GLY A 335 -3.54 -4.67 -12.08
CA GLY A 335 -3.29 -4.25 -13.47
C GLY A 335 -3.17 -2.73 -13.64
N TRP A 336 -3.41 -2.24 -14.86
CA TRP A 336 -3.18 -0.87 -15.31
C TRP A 336 -4.33 -0.31 -16.13
#